data_AF-A0A963QS83-F1
#
_entry.id   AF-A0A963QS83-F1
#
_cell.length_a   1.000
_cell.length_b   1.000
_cell.length_c   1.000
_cell.angle_alpha   90.00
_cell.angle_beta   90.00
_cell.angle_gamma   90.00
#
_symmetry.space_group_name_H-M   'P 1'
#
loop_
_entity.id
_entity.type
_entity.pdbx_description
1 polymer ?
#
loop_
_entity_poly.entity_id
_entity_poly.type
_entity_poly.pdbx_seq_one_letter_code
_entity_poly.pdbx_strand_id
1 'polypeptide(L)'
;MSLFSRLFSSKPDPREELRPLWLRTVEIARAPRWYADLGVADTVAGRFDMVTAVLATVLVRLESDPSLVARSALLTELFVHDMDGQLREFGIGDIVVGKHIGKLMATMGGRLGAYRDGLDGD
;
A
#
# COMPACT_ATOMS: atom_id res chain seq x y z
N MET A 1 -6.93 40.36 6.49
CA MET A 1 -6.89 38.90 6.18
C MET A 1 -6.05 38.23 7.25
N SER A 2 -6.68 37.38 8.06
CA SER A 2 -6.30 37.09 9.45
C SER A 2 -5.09 36.16 9.61
N LEU A 3 -4.08 36.59 10.38
CA LEU A 3 -2.90 35.81 10.82
C LEU A 3 -3.26 34.50 11.54
N PHE A 4 -4.46 34.43 12.15
CA PHE A 4 -4.94 33.22 12.83
C PHE A 4 -5.22 32.06 11.86
N SER A 5 -5.58 32.34 10.60
CA SER A 5 -5.81 31.29 9.60
C SER A 5 -4.55 30.48 9.28
N ARG A 6 -3.36 31.07 9.42
CA ARG A 6 -2.06 30.42 9.19
C ARG A 6 -1.58 29.57 10.37
N LEU A 7 -2.05 29.86 11.58
CA LEU A 7 -1.74 29.09 12.79
C LEU A 7 -2.70 27.91 13.01
N PHE A 8 -3.92 27.98 12.45
CA PHE A 8 -4.94 26.94 12.58
C PHE A 8 -5.21 26.15 11.30
N SER A 9 -4.60 26.48 10.15
CA SER A 9 -4.65 25.58 8.99
C SER A 9 -3.65 24.45 9.19
N SER A 10 -4.12 23.29 9.65
CA SER A 10 -3.34 22.06 9.53
C SER A 10 -2.96 21.90 8.05
N LYS A 11 -1.68 21.74 7.75
CA LYS A 11 -1.27 21.40 6.38
C LYS A 11 -2.03 20.11 6.00
N PRO A 12 -2.60 20.03 4.78
CA PRO A 12 -3.20 18.79 4.30
C PRO A 12 -2.20 17.64 4.46
N ASP A 13 -2.70 16.47 4.86
CA ASP A 13 -1.88 15.28 4.94
C ASP A 13 -1.25 15.01 3.55
N PRO A 14 0.09 14.98 3.42
CA PRO A 14 0.76 14.81 2.13
C PRO A 14 0.40 13.49 1.45
N ARG A 15 -0.09 12.48 2.20
CA ARG A 15 -0.56 11.21 1.65
C ARG A 15 -1.80 11.38 0.75
N GLU A 16 -2.61 12.42 0.97
CA GLU A 16 -3.81 12.67 0.16
C GLU A 16 -3.50 12.89 -1.32
N GLU A 17 -2.32 13.43 -1.64
CA GLU A 17 -1.86 13.58 -3.03
C GLU A 17 -1.68 12.23 -3.75
N LEU A 18 -1.39 11.16 -2.99
CA LEU A 18 -1.19 9.81 -3.52
C LEU A 18 -2.42 8.93 -3.38
N ARG A 19 -3.49 9.40 -2.74
CA ARG A 19 -4.74 8.62 -2.59
C ARG A 19 -5.29 8.13 -3.93
N PRO A 20 -5.29 8.90 -5.03
CA PRO A 20 -5.71 8.38 -6.34
C PRO A 20 -4.83 7.22 -6.84
N LEU A 21 -3.52 7.28 -6.63
CA LEU A 21 -2.59 6.20 -6.99
C LEU A 21 -2.86 4.95 -6.14
N TRP A 22 -3.09 5.12 -4.84
CA TRP A 22 -3.47 4.01 -3.95
C TRP A 22 -4.76 3.33 -4.40
N LEU A 23 -5.82 4.10 -4.67
CA LEU A 23 -7.09 3.57 -5.15
C LEU A 23 -6.93 2.82 -6.47
N ARG A 24 -6.12 3.35 -7.39
CA ARG A 24 -5.85 2.67 -8.66
C ARG A 24 -5.08 1.37 -8.47
N THR A 25 -4.10 1.33 -7.57
CA THR A 25 -3.38 0.10 -7.18
C THR A 25 -4.37 -0.97 -6.68
N VAL A 26 -5.28 -0.60 -5.78
CA VAL A 26 -6.30 -1.52 -5.26
C VAL A 26 -7.28 -1.97 -6.34
N GLU A 27 -7.71 -1.05 -7.22
CA GLU A 27 -8.60 -1.37 -8.34
C GLU A 27 -7.95 -2.41 -9.28
N ILE A 28 -6.67 -2.21 -9.63
CA ILE A 28 -5.92 -3.17 -10.45
C ILE A 28 -5.81 -4.52 -9.73
N ALA A 29 -5.50 -4.54 -8.43
CA ALA A 29 -5.40 -5.78 -7.65
C ALA A 29 -6.74 -6.54 -7.56
N ARG A 30 -7.87 -5.84 -7.68
CA ARG A 30 -9.23 -6.41 -7.67
C ARG A 30 -9.78 -6.77 -9.05
N ALA A 31 -9.01 -6.59 -10.12
CA ALA A 31 -9.48 -6.92 -11.46
C ALA A 31 -9.90 -8.40 -11.56
N PRO A 32 -11.11 -8.72 -12.05
CA PRO A 32 -11.66 -10.09 -12.02
C PRO A 32 -10.77 -11.14 -12.67
N ARG A 33 -10.04 -10.77 -13.74
CA ARG A 33 -9.15 -11.66 -14.48
C ARG A 33 -8.11 -12.37 -13.60
N TRP A 34 -7.64 -11.74 -12.53
CA TRP A 34 -6.65 -12.35 -11.63
C TRP A 34 -7.21 -13.63 -11.01
N TYR A 35 -8.49 -13.59 -10.65
CA TYR A 35 -9.17 -14.64 -9.91
C TYR A 35 -9.86 -15.64 -10.84
N ALA A 36 -10.52 -15.14 -11.90
CA ALA A 36 -11.26 -15.97 -12.84
C ALA A 36 -10.35 -16.73 -13.82
N ASP A 37 -9.34 -16.05 -14.36
CA ASP A 37 -8.57 -16.55 -15.50
C ASP A 37 -7.14 -16.96 -15.10
N LEU A 38 -6.56 -16.30 -14.10
CA LEU A 38 -5.15 -16.45 -13.71
C LEU A 38 -4.95 -17.25 -12.41
N GLY A 39 -6.02 -17.83 -11.86
CA GLY A 39 -5.96 -18.82 -10.79
C GLY A 39 -5.67 -18.27 -9.39
N VAL A 40 -5.75 -16.96 -9.17
CA VAL A 40 -5.63 -16.40 -7.82
C VAL A 40 -6.86 -16.81 -7.00
N ALA A 41 -6.63 -17.37 -5.82
CA ALA A 41 -7.72 -17.74 -4.93
C ALA A 41 -8.54 -16.52 -4.49
N ASP A 42 -9.86 -16.51 -4.73
CA ASP A 42 -10.74 -15.44 -4.26
C ASP A 42 -11.06 -15.57 -2.77
N THR A 43 -10.05 -15.30 -1.95
CA THR A 43 -10.09 -15.33 -0.49
C THR A 43 -9.46 -14.04 0.05
N VAL A 44 -9.61 -13.77 1.36
CA VAL A 44 -8.95 -12.62 2.00
C VAL A 44 -7.44 -12.66 1.79
N ALA A 45 -6.82 -13.83 1.96
CA ALA A 45 -5.38 -14.02 1.74
C ALA A 45 -5.00 -13.78 0.27
N GLY A 46 -5.74 -14.34 -0.69
CA GLY A 46 -5.46 -14.15 -2.11
C GLY A 46 -5.66 -12.70 -2.59
N ARG A 47 -6.66 -12.00 -2.07
CA ARG A 47 -6.85 -10.56 -2.34
C ARG A 47 -5.71 -9.72 -1.76
N PHE A 48 -5.26 -10.04 -0.55
CA PHE A 48 -4.09 -9.41 0.05
C PHE A 48 -2.82 -9.66 -0.77
N ASP A 49 -2.63 -10.89 -1.24
CA ASP A 49 -1.53 -11.26 -2.13
C ASP A 49 -1.52 -10.43 -3.42
N MET A 50 -2.69 -10.18 -4.01
CA MET A 50 -2.79 -9.32 -5.20
C MET A 50 -2.51 -7.85 -4.90
N VAL A 51 -3.04 -7.32 -3.79
CA VAL A 51 -2.75 -5.93 -3.38
C VAL A 51 -1.26 -5.73 -3.18
N THR A 52 -0.61 -6.64 -2.46
CA THR A 52 0.84 -6.55 -2.22
C THR A 52 1.67 -6.76 -3.49
N ALA A 53 1.25 -7.64 -4.41
CA ALA A 53 1.92 -7.80 -5.71
C ALA A 53 1.88 -6.50 -6.55
N VAL A 54 0.70 -5.92 -6.72
CA VAL A 54 0.55 -4.68 -7.52
C VAL A 54 1.28 -3.53 -6.83
N LEU A 55 1.13 -3.40 -5.50
CA LEU A 55 1.83 -2.37 -4.73
C LEU A 55 3.36 -2.50 -4.85
N ALA A 56 3.91 -3.71 -4.68
CA ALA A 56 5.35 -3.95 -4.81
C ALA A 56 5.86 -3.49 -6.19
N THR A 57 5.14 -3.79 -7.26
CA THR A 57 5.48 -3.35 -8.62
C THR A 57 5.50 -1.81 -8.73
N VAL A 58 4.51 -1.13 -8.14
CA VAL A 58 4.46 0.34 -8.12
C VAL A 58 5.63 0.92 -7.32
N LEU A 59 5.96 0.32 -6.17
CA LEU A 59 7.06 0.77 -5.32
C LEU A 59 8.41 0.62 -6.02
N VAL A 60 8.69 -0.50 -6.70
CA VAL A 60 9.90 -0.67 -7.53
C VAL A 60 10.02 0.48 -8.52
N ARG A 61 8.94 0.83 -9.23
CA ARG A 61 8.97 1.93 -10.18
C ARG A 61 9.17 3.29 -9.52
N LEU A 62 8.56 3.57 -8.38
CA LEU A 62 8.77 4.85 -7.68
C LEU A 62 10.20 4.97 -7.16
N GLU A 63 10.78 3.87 -6.67
CA GLU A 63 12.14 3.85 -6.12
C GLU A 63 13.23 3.93 -7.18
N SER A 64 12.93 3.60 -8.44
CA SER A 64 13.86 3.75 -9.56
C SER A 64 14.14 5.21 -9.94
N ASP A 65 13.34 6.16 -9.43
CA ASP A 65 13.52 7.60 -9.65
C ASP A 65 13.81 8.29 -8.31
N PRO A 66 15.03 8.84 -8.10
CA PRO A 66 15.40 9.51 -6.86
C PRO A 66 14.45 10.63 -6.42
N SER A 67 13.76 11.29 -7.36
CA SER A 67 12.79 12.35 -7.05
C SER A 67 11.46 11.82 -6.50
N LEU A 68 11.17 10.53 -6.67
CA LEU A 68 9.93 9.88 -6.28
C LEU A 68 10.07 8.97 -5.04
N VAL A 69 11.28 8.73 -4.54
CA VAL A 69 11.53 7.89 -3.35
C VAL A 69 10.69 8.34 -2.14
N ALA A 70 10.57 9.64 -1.89
CA ALA A 70 9.72 10.13 -0.79
C ALA A 70 8.24 9.76 -0.95
N ARG A 71 7.75 9.62 -2.19
CA ARG A 71 6.38 9.21 -2.49
C ARG A 71 6.16 7.71 -2.26
N SER A 72 7.18 6.87 -2.39
CA SER A 72 7.06 5.43 -2.11
C SER A 72 6.77 5.17 -0.62
N ALA A 73 7.41 5.94 0.27
CA ALA A 73 7.13 5.90 1.71
C ALA A 73 5.69 6.32 2.02
N LEU A 74 5.22 7.45 1.48
CA LEU A 74 3.85 7.93 1.67
C LEU A 74 2.79 6.94 1.15
N LEU A 75 3.06 6.28 0.01
CA LEU A 75 2.18 5.24 -0.52
C LEU A 75 2.16 3.99 0.39
N THR A 76 3.30 3.62 0.95
CA THR A 76 3.41 2.52 1.92
C THR A 76 2.64 2.84 3.21
N GLU A 77 2.67 4.10 3.66
CA GLU A 77 1.88 4.55 4.81
C GLU A 77 0.36 4.47 4.55
N LEU A 78 -0.10 4.78 3.32
CA LEU A 78 -1.50 4.58 2.94
C LEU A 78 -1.90 3.10 2.99
N PHE A 79 -1.03 2.21 2.50
CA PHE A 79 -1.23 0.76 2.61
C PHE A 79 -1.34 0.33 4.08
N VAL A 80 -0.41 0.73 4.95
CA VAL A 80 -0.45 0.38 6.38
C VAL A 80 -1.72 0.91 7.04
N HIS A 81 -2.11 2.14 6.75
CA HIS A 81 -3.33 2.75 7.28
C HIS A 81 -4.58 1.96 6.86
N ASP A 82 -4.70 1.59 5.58
CA ASP A 82 -5.84 0.81 5.07
C ASP A 82 -5.88 -0.60 5.68
N MET A 83 -4.73 -1.26 5.81
CA MET A 83 -4.65 -2.57 6.45
C MET A 83 -4.97 -2.52 7.95
N ASP A 84 -4.50 -1.51 8.68
CA ASP A 84 -4.81 -1.35 10.10
C ASP A 84 -6.31 -1.17 10.34
N GLY A 85 -6.96 -0.33 9.52
CA GLY A 85 -8.41 -0.17 9.52
C GLY A 85 -9.15 -1.50 9.29
N GLN A 86 -8.79 -2.23 8.22
CA GLN A 86 -9.42 -3.50 7.89
C GLN A 86 -9.24 -4.56 8.99
N LEU A 87 -8.05 -4.66 9.59
CA LEU A 87 -7.80 -5.61 10.68
C LEU A 87 -8.69 -5.31 11.90
N ARG A 88 -8.83 -4.03 12.26
CA ARG A 88 -9.70 -3.62 13.37
C ARG A 88 -11.18 -3.86 13.06
N GLU A 89 -11.61 -3.61 11.82
CA GLU A 89 -12.97 -3.94 11.35
C GLU A 89 -13.26 -5.45 11.42
N PHE A 90 -12.25 -6.29 11.19
CA PHE A 90 -12.34 -7.74 11.39
C PHE A 90 -12.27 -8.17 12.87
N GLY A 91 -12.28 -7.23 13.81
CA GLY A 91 -12.30 -7.50 15.25
C GLY A 91 -10.93 -7.86 15.84
N ILE A 92 -9.83 -7.60 15.11
CA ILE A 92 -8.48 -7.77 15.67
C ILE A 92 -8.22 -6.64 16.67
N GLY A 93 -8.09 -7.02 17.94
CA GLY A 93 -7.91 -6.07 19.03
C GLY A 93 -6.60 -5.28 18.96
N ASP A 94 -6.65 -4.07 19.52
CA ASP A 94 -5.57 -3.06 19.49
C ASP A 94 -4.22 -3.57 20.03
N ILE A 95 -4.24 -4.52 20.96
CA ILE A 95 -3.02 -5.10 21.57
C ILE A 95 -2.22 -5.91 20.54
N VAL A 96 -2.90 -6.59 19.62
CA VAL A 96 -2.27 -7.53 18.67
C VAL A 96 -2.26 -7.01 17.22
N VAL A 97 -2.94 -5.91 16.91
CA VAL A 97 -2.99 -5.36 15.54
C VAL A 97 -1.61 -5.02 15.00
N GLY A 98 -0.72 -4.46 15.82
CA GLY A 98 0.66 -4.15 15.41
C GLY A 98 1.46 -5.37 14.97
N LYS A 99 1.24 -6.54 15.61
CA LYS A 99 1.87 -7.80 15.20
C LYS A 99 1.35 -8.27 13.84
N HIS A 100 0.08 -8.04 13.54
CA HIS A 100 -0.49 -8.36 12.23
C HIS A 100 0.06 -7.43 11.17
N ILE A 101 0.09 -6.12 11.41
CA ILE A 101 0.73 -5.13 10.53
C ILE A 101 2.18 -5.49 10.24
N GLY A 102 2.96 -5.86 11.26
CA GLY A 102 4.35 -6.30 11.09
C GLY A 102 4.48 -7.50 10.15
N LYS A 103 3.57 -8.48 10.24
CA LYS A 103 3.54 -9.62 9.31
C LYS A 103 3.18 -9.19 7.88
N LEU A 104 2.19 -8.32 7.70
CA LEU A 104 1.81 -7.82 6.38
C LEU A 104 2.97 -7.06 5.72
N MET A 105 3.68 -6.23 6.50
CA MET A 105 4.88 -5.52 6.06
C MET A 105 6.01 -6.48 5.67
N ALA A 106 6.24 -7.54 6.44
CA ALA A 106 7.23 -8.56 6.09
C ALA A 106 6.89 -9.26 4.76
N THR A 107 5.62 -9.64 4.55
CA THR A 107 5.17 -10.25 3.29
C THR A 107 5.32 -9.29 2.10
N MET A 108 4.92 -8.03 2.27
CA MET A 108 5.05 -7.00 1.24
C MET A 108 6.53 -6.73 0.90
N GLY A 109 7.38 -6.57 1.92
CA GLY A 109 8.81 -6.35 1.74
C GLY A 109 9.53 -7.52 1.05
N GLY A 110 9.15 -8.76 1.36
CA GLY A 110 9.67 -9.95 0.65
C GLY A 110 9.33 -9.94 -0.84
N ARG A 111 8.09 -9.59 -1.20
CA ARG A 111 7.68 -9.42 -2.61
C ARG A 111 8.41 -8.27 -3.29
N LEU A 112 8.56 -7.13 -2.61
CA LEU A 112 9.28 -5.97 -3.13
C LEU A 112 10.73 -6.32 -3.48
N GLY A 113 11.43 -7.04 -2.59
CA GLY A 113 12.78 -7.54 -2.87
C GLY A 113 12.82 -8.45 -4.09
N ALA A 114 11.97 -9.48 -4.12
CA ALA A 114 11.92 -10.42 -5.24
C ALA A 114 11.59 -9.76 -6.59
N TYR A 115 10.71 -8.76 -6.60
CA TYR A 115 10.31 -8.05 -7.82
C TYR A 115 11.40 -7.09 -8.28
N ARG A 116 12.08 -6.41 -7.35
CA ARG A 116 13.23 -5.57 -7.68
C ARG A 116 14.31 -6.42 -8.36
N ASP A 117 14.71 -7.52 -7.72
CA ASP A 117 15.74 -8.42 -8.26
C ASP A 117 15.35 -9.00 -9.62
N GLY A 118 14.07 -9.36 -9.80
CA GLY A 118 13.56 -9.92 -11.05
C GLY A 118 13.39 -8.91 -12.18
N LEU A 119 13.13 -7.63 -11.88
CA LEU A 119 12.93 -6.56 -12.87
C LEU A 119 14.23 -5.84 -13.22
N ASP A 120 15.21 -5.82 -12.32
CA ASP A 120 16.56 -5.29 -12.56
C ASP A 120 17.46 -6.29 -13.32
N GLY A 121 17.02 -7.54 -13.48
CA GLY A 121 17.79 -8.66 -14.02
C GLY A 121 17.92 -8.77 -15.55
N ASP A 122 17.70 -7.69 -16.31
CA ASP A 122 17.94 -7.62 -17.77
C ASP A 122 19.24 -6.86 -18.11
#